data_AF-A0A952EWN1-F1
#
_entry.id   AF-A0A952EWN1-F1
#
_cell.length_a   1.000
_cell.length_b   1.000
_cell.length_c   1.000
_cell.angle_alpha   90.00
_cell.angle_beta   90.00
_cell.angle_gamma   90.00
#
_symmetry.space_group_name_H-M   'P 1'
#
loop_
_entity.id
_entity.type
_entity.pdbx_description
1 polymer ?
#
loop_
_entity_poly.entity_id
_entity_poly.type
_entity_poly.pdbx_seq_one_letter_code
_entity_poly.pdbx_strand_id
1 'polypeptide(L)'
;MTASGITHVQTPIAGLVDLALQDPSLADVARRASDRPSDLTLIGPASARVFAASALAQAGPLLVVTATGREADDLTAELRGVLGDAVAMFPSWETLPHERLSPGVDTVGARLMLLRRLSHPDDERLGPPLRIVVTTTRSLLQPMAPDVADIEPVTL
;
A
#
# COMPACT_ATOMS: atom_id res chain seq x y z
N MET A 1 2.22 26.09 30.97
CA MET A 1 2.84 25.38 29.84
C MET A 1 1.77 24.54 29.17
N THR A 2 1.06 25.09 28.19
CA THR A 2 0.09 24.32 27.39
C THR A 2 0.89 23.53 26.37
N ALA A 3 1.04 22.23 26.61
CA ALA A 3 1.51 21.31 25.59
C ALA A 3 0.53 21.38 24.43
N SER A 4 0.91 22.05 23.33
CA SER A 4 0.19 21.95 22.07
C SER A 4 0.45 20.55 21.52
N GLY A 5 -0.28 19.57 22.05
CA GLY A 5 -0.32 18.23 21.53
C GLY A 5 -1.09 18.27 20.23
N ILE A 6 -0.38 18.37 19.10
CA ILE A 6 -0.97 18.01 17.82
C ILE A 6 -1.26 16.51 17.94
N THR A 7 -2.49 16.13 18.25
CA THR A 7 -2.93 14.74 18.20
C THR A 7 -2.75 14.30 16.75
N HIS A 8 -1.74 13.48 16.49
CA HIS A 8 -1.49 12.94 15.17
C HIS A 8 -2.59 11.92 14.86
N VAL A 9 -3.66 12.38 14.21
CA VAL A 9 -4.76 11.52 13.76
C VAL A 9 -4.23 10.68 12.61
N GLN A 10 -3.95 9.40 12.88
CA GLN A 10 -3.40 8.47 11.90
C GLN A 10 -4.34 8.21 10.72
N THR A 11 -5.65 8.31 10.94
CA THR A 11 -6.68 7.91 9.97
C THR A 11 -7.82 8.95 9.88
N PRO A 12 -7.54 10.18 9.43
CA PRO A 12 -8.47 11.31 9.51
C PRO A 12 -9.76 11.14 8.68
N ILE A 13 -9.76 10.28 7.65
CA ILE A 13 -10.92 10.08 6.77
C ILE A 13 -11.52 8.68 6.87
N ALA A 14 -11.07 7.84 7.81
CA ALA A 14 -11.57 6.47 7.98
C ALA A 14 -13.10 6.42 8.11
N GLY A 15 -13.68 7.24 9.00
CA GLY A 15 -15.14 7.23 9.21
C GLY A 15 -15.96 7.65 7.99
N LEU A 16 -15.41 8.50 7.10
CA LEU A 16 -16.07 8.86 5.85
C LEU A 16 -16.05 7.67 4.87
N VAL A 17 -14.92 6.96 4.79
CA VAL A 17 -14.82 5.76 3.96
C VAL A 17 -15.71 4.65 4.50
N ASP A 18 -15.76 4.44 5.82
CA ASP A 18 -16.67 3.47 6.45
C ASP A 18 -18.14 3.75 6.10
N LEU A 19 -18.54 5.03 6.08
CA LEU A 19 -19.88 5.43 5.64
C LEU A 19 -20.08 5.13 4.15
N ALA A 20 -19.11 5.44 3.29
CA ALA A 20 -19.20 5.16 1.85
C ALA A 20 -19.31 3.66 1.56
N LEU A 21 -18.63 2.81 2.34
CA LEU A 21 -18.67 1.35 2.22
C LEU A 21 -20.03 0.73 2.56
N GLN A 22 -20.96 1.50 3.13
CA GLN A 22 -22.36 1.08 3.31
C GLN A 22 -23.18 1.16 2.01
N ASP A 23 -22.65 1.80 0.96
CA ASP A 23 -23.30 1.80 -0.35
C ASP A 23 -23.42 0.35 -0.88
N PRO A 24 -24.61 -0.08 -1.35
CA PRO A 24 -24.83 -1.44 -1.82
C PRO A 24 -23.85 -1.90 -2.91
N SER A 25 -23.39 -0.99 -3.77
CA SER A 25 -22.43 -1.31 -4.83
C SER A 25 -21.04 -1.64 -4.27
N LEU A 26 -20.56 -0.89 -3.27
CA LEU A 26 -19.28 -1.15 -2.62
C LEU A 26 -19.34 -2.36 -1.68
N ALA A 27 -20.46 -2.54 -0.99
CA ALA A 27 -20.71 -3.75 -0.20
C ALA A 27 -20.71 -5.01 -1.08
N ASP A 28 -21.29 -4.94 -2.29
CA ASP A 28 -21.24 -6.05 -3.26
C ASP A 28 -19.81 -6.34 -3.74
N VAL A 29 -18.97 -5.32 -3.92
CA VAL A 29 -17.55 -5.51 -4.27
C VAL A 29 -16.83 -6.31 -3.17
N ALA A 30 -16.96 -5.92 -1.90
CA ALA A 30 -16.33 -6.62 -0.78
C ALA A 30 -16.82 -8.08 -0.67
N ARG A 31 -18.13 -8.29 -0.84
CA ARG A 31 -18.75 -9.62 -0.84
C ARG A 31 -18.20 -10.49 -1.98
N ARG A 32 -18.23 -10.00 -3.21
CA ARG A 32 -17.71 -10.73 -4.39
C ARG A 32 -16.22 -11.02 -4.28
N ALA A 33 -15.43 -10.10 -3.73
CA ALA A 33 -14.00 -10.34 -3.52
C ALA A 33 -13.73 -11.43 -2.47
N SER A 34 -14.60 -11.56 -1.45
CA SER A 34 -14.51 -12.62 -0.44
C SER A 34 -14.72 -14.01 -1.02
N ASP A 35 -15.53 -14.13 -2.09
CA ASP A 35 -15.73 -15.38 -2.84
C ASP A 35 -14.48 -15.77 -3.68
N ARG A 36 -13.48 -14.88 -3.80
CA ARG A 36 -12.23 -15.06 -4.57
C ARG A 36 -12.45 -15.61 -5.99
N PRO A 37 -13.27 -14.94 -6.82
CA PRO A 37 -13.46 -15.33 -8.21
C PRO A 37 -12.15 -15.20 -8.99
N SER A 38 -12.02 -15.96 -10.08
CA SER A 38 -10.92 -15.76 -11.04
C SER A 38 -10.93 -14.38 -11.66
N ASP A 39 -12.14 -13.82 -11.86
CA ASP A 39 -12.35 -12.57 -12.57
C ASP A 39 -13.32 -11.66 -11.80
N LEU A 40 -12.84 -10.44 -11.55
CA LEU A 40 -13.64 -9.37 -10.95
C LEU A 40 -13.27 -8.05 -11.62
N THR A 41 -14.12 -7.59 -12.55
CA THR A 41 -13.95 -6.28 -13.20
C THR A 41 -14.85 -5.24 -12.54
N LEU A 42 -14.24 -4.13 -12.13
CA LEU A 42 -14.92 -2.97 -11.57
C LEU A 42 -14.74 -1.79 -12.52
N ILE A 43 -15.80 -1.04 -12.76
CA ILE A 43 -15.79 0.16 -13.63
C ILE A 43 -16.22 1.34 -12.78
N GLY A 44 -15.41 2.39 -12.77
CA GLY A 44 -15.68 3.61 -12.01
C GLY A 44 -14.71 4.73 -12.35
N PRO A 45 -14.99 5.96 -11.88
CA PRO A 45 -14.08 7.08 -12.04
C PRO A 45 -12.79 6.88 -11.23
N ALA A 46 -11.74 7.64 -11.56
CA ALA A 46 -10.48 7.58 -10.82
C ALA A 46 -10.64 7.89 -9.32
N SER A 47 -11.59 8.76 -8.95
CA SER A 47 -11.92 9.07 -7.55
C SER A 47 -12.50 7.88 -6.77
N ALA A 48 -12.97 6.83 -7.45
CA ALA A 48 -13.47 5.63 -6.78
C ALA A 48 -12.35 4.70 -6.28
N ARG A 49 -11.08 4.95 -6.66
CA ARG A 49 -9.94 4.06 -6.33
C ARG A 49 -9.78 3.84 -4.82
N VAL A 50 -9.84 4.90 -4.02
CA VAL A 50 -9.72 4.80 -2.55
C VAL A 50 -10.83 3.94 -1.93
N PHE A 51 -12.08 4.11 -2.39
CA PHE A 51 -13.23 3.35 -1.90
C PHE A 51 -13.18 1.90 -2.34
N ALA A 52 -12.86 1.64 -3.61
CA ALA A 52 -12.75 0.28 -4.14
C ALA A 52 -11.61 -0.49 -3.48
N ALA A 53 -10.44 0.13 -3.30
CA ALA A 53 -9.32 -0.49 -2.60
C ALA A 53 -9.66 -0.76 -1.13
N SER A 54 -10.34 0.17 -0.45
CA SER A 54 -10.79 -0.03 0.94
C SER A 54 -11.82 -1.14 1.06
N ALA A 55 -12.76 -1.26 0.11
CA ALA A 55 -13.74 -2.33 0.05
C ALA A 55 -13.06 -3.70 -0.16
N LEU A 56 -12.16 -3.80 -1.14
CA LEU A 56 -11.42 -5.02 -1.45
C LEU A 56 -10.51 -5.45 -0.28
N ALA A 57 -9.91 -4.49 0.43
CA ALA A 57 -9.06 -4.77 1.58
C ALA A 57 -9.82 -5.39 2.77
N GLN A 58 -11.16 -5.36 2.79
CA GLN A 58 -11.95 -6.10 3.80
C GLN A 58 -11.85 -7.62 3.62
N ALA A 59 -11.60 -8.11 2.40
CA ALA A 59 -11.45 -9.54 2.11
C ALA A 59 -10.03 -10.08 2.41
N GLY A 60 -9.06 -9.21 2.69
CA GLY A 60 -7.68 -9.56 3.01
C GLY A 60 -6.66 -8.50 2.57
N PRO A 61 -5.35 -8.77 2.72
CA PRO A 61 -4.31 -7.90 2.22
C PRO A 61 -4.40 -7.69 0.70
N LEU A 62 -4.13 -6.46 0.25
CA LEU A 62 -4.32 -6.05 -1.14
C LEU A 62 -3.03 -5.48 -1.74
N LEU A 63 -2.72 -5.86 -2.98
CA LEU A 63 -1.74 -5.18 -3.82
C LEU A 63 -2.47 -4.32 -4.85
N VAL A 64 -2.26 -3.00 -4.80
CA VAL A 64 -2.81 -2.06 -5.78
C VAL A 64 -1.70 -1.63 -6.73
N VAL A 65 -1.92 -1.78 -8.03
CA VAL A 65 -0.92 -1.47 -9.07
C VAL A 65 -1.41 -0.28 -9.88
N THR A 66 -0.61 0.78 -9.93
CA THR A 66 -0.86 1.95 -10.78
C THR A 66 0.09 1.97 -11.99
N ALA A 67 -0.23 2.79 -12.99
CA ALA A 67 0.63 2.92 -14.17
C ALA A 67 1.88 3.74 -13.85
N THR A 68 1.75 4.80 -13.06
CA THR A 68 2.83 5.76 -12.79
C THR A 68 3.13 5.91 -11.30
N GLY A 69 4.36 6.36 -10.98
CA GLY A 69 4.75 6.68 -9.61
C GLY A 69 3.86 7.75 -8.98
N ARG A 70 3.49 8.79 -9.75
CA ARG A 70 2.62 9.87 -9.25
C ARG A 70 1.26 9.34 -8.80
N GLU A 71 0.62 8.48 -9.60
CA GLU A 71 -0.65 7.86 -9.20
C GLU A 71 -0.50 6.95 -7.97
N ALA A 72 0.64 6.25 -7.84
CA ALA A 72 0.92 5.44 -6.66
C ALA A 72 1.07 6.31 -5.41
N ASP A 73 1.79 7.43 -5.51
CA ASP A 73 2.01 8.37 -4.41
C ASP A 73 0.69 8.98 -3.94
N ASP A 74 -0.09 9.52 -4.86
CA ASP A 74 -1.38 10.15 -4.56
C ASP A 74 -2.33 9.13 -3.90
N LEU A 75 -2.45 7.91 -4.45
CA LEU A 75 -3.32 6.87 -3.88
C LEU A 75 -2.81 6.34 -2.53
N THR A 76 -1.49 6.24 -2.34
CA THR A 76 -0.91 5.86 -1.04
C THR A 76 -1.26 6.89 0.01
N ALA A 77 -1.16 8.18 -0.31
CA ALA A 77 -1.51 9.26 0.61
C ALA A 77 -2.99 9.23 0.99
N GLU A 78 -3.89 9.01 0.02
CA GLU A 78 -5.33 8.85 0.27
C GLU A 78 -5.60 7.66 1.21
N LEU A 79 -5.06 6.49 0.89
CA LEU A 79 -5.29 5.26 1.67
C LEU A 79 -4.65 5.31 3.06
N ARG A 80 -3.52 6.02 3.24
CA ARG A 80 -2.97 6.31 4.58
C ARG A 80 -3.94 7.15 5.40
N GLY A 81 -4.69 8.05 4.78
CA GLY A 81 -5.77 8.77 5.45
C GLY A 81 -6.87 7.87 6.02
N VAL A 82 -6.99 6.63 5.52
CA VAL A 82 -8.01 5.64 5.93
C VAL A 82 -7.44 4.61 6.90
N LEU A 83 -6.23 4.09 6.63
CA LEU A 83 -5.68 2.92 7.29
C LEU A 83 -4.32 3.18 7.97
N GLY A 84 -3.80 4.40 7.91
CA GLY A 84 -2.54 4.80 8.53
C GLY A 84 -1.36 3.97 8.04
N ASP A 85 -0.50 3.56 8.97
CA ASP A 85 0.73 2.82 8.68
C ASP A 85 0.51 1.39 8.18
N ALA A 86 -0.73 0.88 8.17
CA ALA A 86 -1.08 -0.37 7.49
C ALA A 86 -1.05 -0.25 5.95
N VAL A 87 -0.76 0.95 5.41
CA VAL A 87 -0.59 1.21 3.99
C VAL A 87 0.83 1.68 3.69
N ALA A 88 1.47 1.03 2.71
CA ALA A 88 2.79 1.41 2.26
C ALA A 88 2.93 1.38 0.73
N MET A 89 3.81 2.25 0.21
CA MET A 89 4.16 2.31 -1.20
C MET A 89 5.43 1.49 -1.45
N PHE A 90 5.41 0.62 -2.46
CA PHE A 90 6.56 -0.14 -2.95
C PHE A 90 7.15 0.55 -4.19
N PRO A 91 8.23 1.33 -4.05
CA PRO A 91 8.68 2.26 -5.09
C PRO A 91 9.40 1.56 -6.23
N SER A 92 9.37 2.20 -7.39
CA SER A 92 10.17 1.82 -8.55
C SER A 92 11.61 2.30 -8.39
N TRP A 93 12.57 1.58 -8.98
CA TRP A 93 13.89 2.15 -9.21
C TRP A 93 13.81 3.32 -10.18
N GLU A 94 14.55 4.38 -9.87
CA GLU A 94 14.77 5.53 -10.75
C GLU A 94 15.54 5.12 -12.01
N THR A 95 16.40 4.10 -11.88
CA THR A 95 17.20 3.53 -12.97
C THR A 95 16.50 2.36 -13.66
N LEU A 96 16.92 2.07 -14.90
CA LEU A 96 16.42 0.92 -15.66
C LEU A 96 17.19 -0.36 -15.31
N PRO A 97 16.58 -1.55 -15.52
CA PRO A 97 17.33 -2.81 -15.48
C PRO A 97 18.52 -2.75 -16.46
N HIS A 98 19.71 -3.08 -15.96
CA HIS A 98 21.01 -3.04 -16.68
C HIS A 98 21.63 -1.66 -16.94
N GLU A 99 21.04 -0.59 -16.40
CA GLU A 99 21.71 0.70 -16.38
C GLU A 99 22.96 0.63 -15.49
N ARG A 100 24.07 1.25 -15.92
CA ARG A 100 25.32 1.32 -15.14
C ARG A 100 25.28 2.43 -14.07
N LEU A 101 24.14 2.55 -13.41
CA LEU A 101 23.87 3.50 -12.35
C LEU A 101 23.07 2.79 -11.26
N SER A 102 23.53 2.89 -10.03
CA SER A 102 22.80 2.35 -8.89
C SER A 102 21.52 3.16 -8.66
N PRO A 103 20.39 2.52 -8.32
CA PRO A 103 19.21 3.23 -7.86
C PRO A 103 19.50 4.02 -6.57
N GLY A 104 18.62 4.97 -6.24
CA GLY A 104 18.75 5.76 -5.02
C GLY A 104 18.73 4.89 -3.76
N VAL A 105 19.58 5.19 -2.78
CA VAL A 105 19.69 4.41 -1.53
C VAL A 105 18.39 4.42 -0.73
N ASP A 106 17.66 5.54 -0.75
CA ASP A 106 16.37 5.70 -0.09
C ASP A 106 15.31 4.77 -0.71
N THR A 107 15.27 4.73 -2.05
CA THR A 107 14.39 3.83 -2.82
C THR A 107 14.72 2.37 -2.54
N VAL A 108 16.00 2.00 -2.50
CA VAL A 108 16.43 0.64 -2.15
C VAL A 108 16.00 0.31 -0.72
N GLY A 109 16.29 1.18 0.25
CA GLY A 109 15.93 0.98 1.66
C GLY A 109 14.43 0.81 1.86
N ALA A 110 13.62 1.65 1.21
CA ALA A 110 12.16 1.57 1.26
C ALA A 110 11.62 0.25 0.71
N ARG A 111 12.18 -0.25 -0.41
CA ARG A 111 11.81 -1.56 -0.98
C ARG A 111 12.16 -2.70 -0.03
N LEU A 112 13.37 -2.72 0.51
CA LEU A 112 13.82 -3.76 1.44
C LEU A 112 13.00 -3.77 2.72
N MET A 113 12.75 -2.58 3.30
CA MET A 113 11.93 -2.45 4.49
C MET A 113 10.50 -2.96 4.27
N LEU A 114 9.89 -2.64 3.12
CA LEU A 114 8.54 -3.11 2.82
C LEU A 114 8.49 -4.64 2.63
N LEU A 115 9.45 -5.22 1.91
CA LEU A 115 9.53 -6.69 1.74
C LEU A 115 9.76 -7.40 3.09
N ARG A 116 10.55 -6.80 3.97
CA ARG A 116 10.74 -7.30 5.33
C ARG A 116 9.45 -7.26 6.14
N ARG A 117 8.69 -6.16 6.07
CA ARG A 117 7.35 -6.04 6.69
C ARG A 117 6.37 -7.10 6.19
N LEU A 118 6.42 -7.43 4.91
CA LEU A 118 5.58 -8.51 4.35
C LEU A 118 5.99 -9.89 4.85
N SER A 119 7.30 -10.11 5.08
CA SER A 119 7.83 -11.42 5.53
C SER A 119 7.72 -11.60 7.05
N HIS A 120 7.68 -10.50 7.80
CA HIS A 120 7.59 -10.46 9.27
C HIS A 120 6.42 -9.58 9.72
N PRO A 121 5.16 -9.95 9.40
CA PRO A 121 3.99 -9.09 9.63
C PRO A 121 3.71 -8.83 11.12
N ASP A 122 4.16 -9.72 12.02
CA ASP A 122 3.94 -9.63 13.47
C ASP A 122 5.09 -8.92 14.21
N ASP A 123 6.13 -8.44 13.51
CA ASP A 123 7.22 -7.68 14.13
C ASP A 123 6.80 -6.22 14.35
N GLU A 124 6.31 -5.91 15.55
CA GLU A 124 5.80 -4.59 15.93
C GLU A 124 6.82 -3.45 15.72
N ARG A 125 8.12 -3.76 15.71
CA ARG A 125 9.17 -2.76 15.45
C ARG A 125 9.12 -2.21 14.03
N LEU A 126 8.51 -2.95 13.10
CA LEU A 126 8.35 -2.57 11.70
C LEU A 126 7.02 -1.85 11.42
N GLY A 127 6.18 -1.65 12.45
CA GLY A 127 4.84 -1.07 12.34
C GLY A 127 3.74 -2.12 12.25
N PRO A 128 2.47 -1.70 12.07
CA PRO A 128 1.35 -2.63 11.99
C PRO A 128 1.43 -3.53 10.74
N PRO A 129 0.76 -4.69 10.74
CA PRO A 129 0.65 -5.55 9.57
C PRO A 129 0.12 -4.78 8.35
N LEU A 130 0.76 -4.97 7.20
CA LEU A 130 0.35 -4.31 5.95
C LEU A 130 -0.99 -4.86 5.46
N ARG A 131 -1.96 -3.96 5.27
CA ARG A 131 -3.28 -4.23 4.69
C ARG A 131 -3.32 -3.90 3.21
N ILE A 132 -2.65 -2.82 2.80
CA ILE A 132 -2.56 -2.44 1.38
C ILE A 132 -1.13 -2.06 1.03
N VAL A 133 -0.60 -2.69 -0.01
CA VAL A 133 0.63 -2.26 -0.67
C VAL A 133 0.24 -1.60 -1.99
N VAL A 134 0.64 -0.34 -2.17
CA VAL A 134 0.49 0.36 -3.45
C VAL A 134 1.80 0.28 -4.19
N THR A 135 1.77 0.01 -5.49
CA THR A 135 2.97 -0.05 -6.31
C THR A 135 2.70 0.41 -7.73
N THR A 136 3.75 0.39 -8.54
CA THR A 136 3.70 0.73 -9.96
C THR A 136 3.89 -0.52 -10.81
N THR A 137 3.45 -0.46 -12.06
CA THR A 137 3.66 -1.52 -13.05
C THR A 137 5.15 -1.87 -13.19
N ARG A 138 6.04 -0.88 -13.16
CA ARG A 138 7.49 -1.11 -13.22
C ARG A 138 7.99 -1.94 -12.03
N SER A 139 7.63 -1.57 -10.81
CA SER A 139 8.04 -2.32 -9.61
C SER A 139 7.51 -3.75 -9.62
N LEU A 140 6.28 -3.95 -10.09
CA LEU A 140 5.64 -5.26 -10.18
C LEU A 140 6.40 -6.20 -11.14
N LEU A 141 6.79 -5.68 -12.30
CA LEU A 141 7.45 -6.48 -13.34
C LEU A 141 8.94 -6.67 -13.09
N GLN A 142 9.51 -5.93 -12.15
CA GLN A 142 10.94 -5.93 -11.88
C GLN A 142 11.32 -7.12 -10.99
N PRO A 143 12.13 -8.07 -11.49
CA PRO A 143 12.55 -9.21 -10.69
C PRO A 143 13.48 -8.78 -9.56
N MET A 144 13.43 -9.51 -8.45
CA MET A 144 14.30 -9.34 -7.29
C MET A 144 14.82 -10.69 -6.82
N ALA A 145 15.95 -10.68 -6.11
CA ALA A 145 16.48 -11.88 -5.50
C ALA A 145 15.53 -12.40 -4.40
N PRO A 146 15.29 -13.72 -4.30
CA PRO A 146 14.29 -14.28 -3.40
C PRO A 146 14.67 -14.17 -1.91
N ASP A 147 15.96 -14.07 -1.61
CA ASP A 147 16.56 -13.97 -0.28
C ASP A 147 16.64 -12.53 0.24
N VAL A 148 16.20 -11.55 -0.56
CA VAL A 148 16.37 -10.13 -0.23
C VAL A 148 15.57 -9.69 1.01
N ALA A 149 14.48 -10.39 1.32
CA ALA A 149 13.62 -10.08 2.45
C ALA A 149 14.19 -10.58 3.80
N ASP A 150 15.15 -11.51 3.75
CA ASP A 150 15.79 -12.10 4.94
C ASP A 150 16.96 -11.25 5.45
N ILE A 151 17.36 -10.22 4.69
CA ILE A 151 18.45 -9.32 5.05
C ILE A 151 18.04 -8.47 6.26
N GLU A 152 18.84 -8.54 7.33
CA GLU A 152 18.64 -7.71 8.53
C GLU A 152 19.02 -6.24 8.24
N PRO A 153 18.14 -5.26 8.53
CA PRO A 153 18.45 -3.86 8.35
C PRO A 153 19.61 -3.40 9.26
N VAL A 154 20.49 -2.56 8.71
CA VAL A 154 21.50 -1.87 9.51
C VAL A 154 20.88 -0.60 10.10
N THR A 155 20.86 -0.50 11.43
CA THR A 155 20.42 0.70 12.15
C THR A 155 21.66 1.44 12.67
N LEU A 156 21.78 2.73 12.35
CA LEU A 156 22.86 3.62 12.80
C LEU A 156 22.45 4.44 14.01
#